data_AF-A0A3B9L9H8-F1
#
_entry.id   AF-A0A3B9L9H8-F1
#
_cell.length_a   1.000
_cell.length_b   1.000
_cell.length_c   1.000
_cell.angle_alpha   90.00
_cell.angle_beta   90.00
_cell.angle_gamma   90.00
#
_symmetry.space_group_name_H-M   'P 1'
#
loop_
_entity.id
_entity.type
_entity.pdbx_description
1 polymer ?
#
loop_
_entity_poly.entity_id
_entity_poly.type
_entity_poly.pdbx_seq_one_letter_code
_entity_poly.pdbx_strand_id
1 'polypeptide(L)'
;MGKVTGFMEFERLSEANLPVQDRVKNYKEFVLHLTDDQAKQQGARCMDCGIPFCTTGCPINNIIPDWNDLVYHQDWRNAIEVLHSTNNFPEFTG
;
A
#
# COMPACT_ATOMS: atom_id res chain seq x y z
N MET A 1 -3.59 -13.46 -5.22
CA MET A 1 -3.20 -12.70 -4.03
C MET A 1 -1.73 -12.85 -3.70
N GLY A 2 -0.93 -11.92 -4.22
CA GLY A 2 0.48 -11.75 -3.91
C GLY A 2 1.33 -12.98 -4.21
N LYS A 3 2.40 -13.14 -3.42
CA LYS A 3 3.21 -14.35 -3.39
C LYS A 3 2.93 -15.05 -2.06
N VAL A 4 2.50 -16.31 -2.09
CA VAL A 4 2.14 -17.09 -0.87
C VAL A 4 3.24 -17.03 0.20
N THR A 5 4.50 -17.04 -0.19
CA THR A 5 5.67 -16.98 0.71
C THR A 5 6.28 -15.57 0.82
N GLY A 6 5.69 -14.55 0.18
CA GLY A 6 6.26 -13.21 0.07
C GLY A 6 6.49 -12.53 1.42
N PHE A 7 5.64 -12.80 2.41
CA PHE A 7 5.80 -12.26 3.77
C PHE A 7 7.04 -12.82 4.52
N MET A 8 7.54 -13.99 4.11
CA MET A 8 8.75 -14.61 4.66
C MET A 8 10.02 -14.21 3.89
N GLU A 9 9.88 -13.84 2.62
CA GLU A 9 11.01 -13.57 1.73
C GLU A 9 11.39 -12.08 1.64
N PHE A 10 10.40 -11.20 1.73
CA PHE A 10 10.61 -9.76 1.62
C PHE A 10 10.46 -9.13 2.98
N GLU A 11 11.40 -8.31 3.43
CA GLU A 11 11.18 -7.53 4.65
C GLU A 11 10.16 -6.41 4.44
N ARG A 12 9.52 -5.98 5.52
CA ARG A 12 8.65 -4.80 5.47
C ARG A 12 9.51 -3.57 5.20
N LEU A 13 9.13 -2.81 4.18
CA LEU A 13 9.73 -1.52 3.87
C LEU A 13 8.77 -0.40 4.29
N SER A 14 9.31 0.57 5.04
CA SER A 14 8.60 1.80 5.37
C SER A 14 9.09 2.93 4.46
N GLU A 15 8.19 3.87 4.17
CA GLU A 15 8.53 5.09 3.46
C GLU A 15 9.57 5.91 4.24
N ALA A 16 10.51 6.49 3.50
CA ALA A 16 11.57 7.30 4.07
C ALA A 16 11.12 8.75 4.17
N ASN A 17 11.65 9.47 5.15
CA ASN A 17 11.45 10.91 5.27
C ASN A 17 12.69 11.66 4.80
N LEU A 18 12.50 12.83 4.18
CA LEU A 18 13.61 13.76 3.95
C LEU A 18 14.28 14.14 5.28
N PRO A 19 15.61 14.43 5.27
CA PRO A 19 16.32 14.85 6.46
C PRO A 19 15.66 16.05 7.15
N VAL A 20 15.71 16.07 8.49
CA VAL A 20 15.10 17.14 9.29
C VAL A 20 15.56 18.53 8.84
N GLN A 21 16.86 18.66 8.56
CA GLN A 21 17.47 19.94 8.16
C GLN A 21 16.91 20.49 6.83
N ASP A 22 16.33 19.64 5.98
CA ASP A 22 15.79 20.05 4.69
C ASP A 22 14.29 20.33 4.77
N ARG A 23 13.53 19.52 5.54
CA ARG A 23 12.08 19.68 5.67
C ARG A 23 11.63 20.83 6.59
N VAL A 24 12.51 21.41 7.40
CA VAL A 24 12.16 22.60 8.24
C VAL A 24 12.24 23.93 7.48
N LYS A 25 12.73 23.93 6.22
CA LYS A 25 12.93 25.13 5.42
C LYS A 25 11.70 25.55 4.61
N ASN A 26 10.67 24.70 4.54
CA ASN A 26 9.47 24.89 3.73
C ASN A 26 8.32 23.97 4.21
N TYR A 27 7.17 24.06 3.56
CA TYR A 27 5.95 23.28 3.90
C TYR A 27 5.60 22.23 2.83
N LYS A 28 6.57 21.77 2.04
CA LYS A 28 6.32 20.71 1.04
C LYS A 28 6.27 19.34 1.70
N GLU A 29 5.64 18.39 1.02
CA GLU A 29 5.65 16.98 1.42
C GLU A 29 7.09 16.48 1.55
N PHE A 30 7.34 15.71 2.60
CA PHE A 30 8.67 15.19 2.95
C PHE A 30 8.70 13.67 3.11
N VAL A 31 7.54 13.00 3.09
CA VAL A 31 7.44 11.55 3.00
C VAL A 31 7.71 11.15 1.55
N LEU A 32 8.62 10.21 1.36
CA LEU A 32 9.00 9.68 0.06
C LEU A 32 8.21 8.40 -0.21
N HIS A 33 7.49 8.39 -1.33
CA HIS A 33 6.74 7.22 -1.79
C HIS A 33 7.66 6.06 -2.17
N LEU A 34 7.15 4.85 -2.00
CA LEU A 34 7.76 3.66 -2.59
C LEU A 34 7.77 3.76 -4.12
N THR A 35 8.83 3.26 -4.73
CA THR A 35 8.85 3.01 -6.18
C THR A 35 7.87 1.89 -6.54
N ASP A 36 7.41 1.83 -7.79
CA ASP A 36 6.50 0.78 -8.27
C ASP A 36 7.03 -0.64 -8.00
N ASP A 37 8.34 -0.87 -8.10
CA ASP A 37 8.96 -2.16 -7.81
C ASP A 37 8.97 -2.48 -6.31
N GLN A 38 9.20 -1.48 -5.47
CA GLN A 38 9.09 -1.64 -4.01
C GLN A 38 7.65 -1.88 -3.59
N ALA A 39 6.69 -1.13 -4.14
CA ALA A 39 5.26 -1.30 -3.88
C ALA A 39 4.79 -2.70 -4.32
N LYS A 40 5.23 -3.18 -5.49
CA LYS A 40 5.02 -4.55 -5.94
C LYS A 40 5.52 -5.58 -4.93
N GLN A 41 6.75 -5.44 -4.44
CA GLN A 41 7.30 -6.35 -3.41
C GLN A 41 6.50 -6.29 -2.10
N GLN A 42 6.06 -5.11 -1.68
CA GLN A 42 5.25 -4.96 -0.46
C GLN A 42 3.84 -5.55 -0.65
N GLY A 43 3.21 -5.38 -1.82
CA GLY A 43 1.93 -6.04 -2.17
C GLY A 43 2.05 -7.57 -2.16
N ALA A 44 3.21 -8.11 -2.56
CA ALA A 44 3.49 -9.54 -2.53
C ALA A 44 3.48 -10.15 -1.11
N ARG A 45 3.61 -9.33 -0.05
CA ARG A 45 3.59 -9.77 1.35
C ARG A 45 2.17 -10.05 1.87
N CYS A 46 1.12 -9.74 1.12
CA CYS A 46 -0.24 -10.13 1.49
C CYS A 46 -0.34 -11.66 1.58
N MET A 47 -0.91 -12.18 2.68
CA MET A 47 -0.90 -13.61 2.98
C MET A 47 -2.15 -14.37 2.49
N ASP A 48 -3.10 -13.68 1.85
CA ASP A 48 -4.41 -14.28 1.47
C ASP A 48 -5.06 -15.04 2.64
N CYS A 49 -5.28 -14.34 3.76
CA CYS A 49 -5.56 -14.94 5.07
C CYS A 49 -6.88 -15.75 5.17
N GLY A 50 -7.71 -15.79 4.12
CA GLY A 50 -9.08 -16.33 4.13
C GLY A 50 -10.09 -15.47 4.91
N ILE A 51 -9.73 -15.02 6.11
CA ILE A 51 -10.48 -14.02 6.90
C ILE A 51 -9.64 -12.74 6.97
N PRO A 52 -9.94 -11.73 6.14
CA PRO A 52 -9.11 -10.51 6.05
C PRO A 52 -9.42 -9.55 7.20
N PHE A 53 -8.72 -9.71 8.32
CA PHE A 53 -8.83 -8.79 9.47
C PHE A 53 -8.51 -7.33 9.11
N CYS A 54 -7.67 -7.10 8.10
CA CYS A 54 -7.37 -5.77 7.59
C CYS A 54 -8.64 -5.07 7.06
N THR A 55 -9.51 -5.79 6.35
CA THR A 55 -10.77 -5.24 5.83
C THR A 55 -11.72 -4.91 6.97
N THR A 56 -11.92 -5.82 7.93
CA THR A 56 -12.80 -5.57 9.10
C THR A 56 -12.25 -4.48 10.02
N GLY A 57 -10.93 -4.31 10.10
CA GLY A 57 -10.29 -3.25 10.87
C GLY A 57 -10.37 -1.87 10.21
N CYS A 58 -10.66 -1.81 8.91
CA CYS A 58 -10.84 -0.57 8.17
C CYS A 58 -12.28 -0.04 8.40
N PRO A 59 -12.48 1.20 8.91
CA PRO A 59 -13.82 1.73 9.18
C PRO A 59 -14.75 1.81 7.95
N ILE A 60 -14.18 1.88 6.76
CA ILE A 60 -14.90 1.94 5.48
C ILE A 60 -14.87 0.59 4.73
N ASN A 61 -14.43 -0.48 5.40
CA ASN A 61 -14.39 -1.85 4.87
C ASN A 61 -13.70 -1.96 3.51
N ASN A 62 -12.59 -1.25 3.34
CA ASN A 62 -11.87 -1.32 2.08
C ASN A 62 -11.40 -2.77 1.79
N ILE A 63 -11.47 -3.16 0.52
CA ILE A 63 -11.10 -4.48 -0.01
C ILE A 63 -9.56 -4.63 -0.18
N ILE A 64 -8.82 -4.48 0.93
CA ILE A 64 -7.35 -4.36 0.97
C ILE A 64 -6.58 -5.49 0.27
N PRO A 65 -6.98 -6.76 0.40
CA PRO A 65 -6.25 -7.84 -0.27
C PRO A 65 -6.26 -7.73 -1.81
N ASP A 66 -7.35 -7.23 -2.38
CA ASP A 66 -7.59 -7.23 -3.83
C ASP A 66 -6.70 -6.21 -4.54
N TRP A 67 -6.66 -4.94 -4.11
CA TRP A 67 -5.76 -3.99 -4.76
C TRP A 67 -4.29 -4.25 -4.43
N ASN A 68 -3.95 -4.90 -3.31
CA ASN A 68 -2.57 -5.35 -3.06
C ASN A 68 -2.13 -6.41 -4.07
N ASP A 69 -3.03 -7.32 -4.46
CA ASP A 69 -2.77 -8.29 -5.53
C ASP A 69 -2.56 -7.58 -6.87
N LEU A 70 -3.43 -6.62 -7.19
CA LEU A 70 -3.32 -5.84 -8.42
C LEU A 70 -2.02 -5.01 -8.47
N VAL A 71 -1.61 -4.40 -7.35
CA VAL A 71 -0.31 -3.72 -7.22
C VAL A 71 0.85 -4.70 -7.42
N TYR A 72 0.77 -5.91 -6.87
CA TYR A 72 1.79 -6.95 -7.10
C TYR A 72 1.89 -7.34 -8.58
N HIS A 73 0.76 -7.34 -9.30
CA HIS A 73 0.70 -7.56 -10.74
C HIS A 73 1.01 -6.31 -11.58
N GLN A 74 1.28 -5.16 -10.95
CA GLN A 74 1.46 -3.85 -11.58
C GLN A 74 0.25 -3.40 -12.43
N ASP A 75 -0.94 -3.89 -12.08
CA ASP A 75 -2.21 -3.44 -12.65
C ASP A 75 -2.75 -2.24 -11.86
N TRP A 76 -2.04 -1.11 -12.00
CA TRP A 76 -2.34 0.12 -11.26
C TRP A 76 -3.73 0.67 -11.56
N ARG A 77 -4.23 0.46 -12.79
CA ARG A 77 -5.53 0.99 -13.20
C ARG A 77 -6.67 0.29 -12.47
N ASN A 78 -6.65 -1.04 -12.42
CA ASN A 78 -7.67 -1.76 -11.66
C ASN A 78 -7.46 -1.59 -10.15
N ALA A 79 -6.21 -1.51 -9.67
CA ALA A 79 -5.93 -1.30 -8.26
C ALA A 79 -6.62 -0.03 -7.73
N ILE A 80 -6.51 1.10 -8.46
CA ILE A 80 -7.13 2.35 -8.05
C ILE A 80 -8.66 2.34 -8.20
N GLU A 81 -9.20 1.63 -9.19
CA GLU A 81 -10.65 1.45 -9.34
C GLU A 81 -11.24 0.66 -8.16
N VAL A 82 -10.58 -0.42 -7.72
CA VAL A 82 -11.00 -1.20 -6.55
C VAL A 82 -10.90 -0.35 -5.27
N LEU A 83 -9.80 0.38 -5.08
CA LEU A 83 -9.63 1.25 -3.91
C LEU A 83 -10.72 2.33 -3.84
N HIS A 84 -11.06 2.95 -4.97
CA HIS A 84 -12.13 3.94 -5.03
C HIS A 84 -13.55 3.37 -4.88
N SER A 85 -13.73 2.06 -5.04
CA SER A 85 -15.06 1.45 -4.86
C SER A 85 -15.61 1.60 -3.43
N THR A 86 -14.72 1.79 -2.45
CA THR A 86 -15.07 1.95 -1.03
C THR A 86 -14.54 3.25 -0.42
N ASN A 87 -13.56 3.91 -1.05
CA ASN A 87 -12.94 5.13 -0.54
C ASN A 87 -12.97 6.29 -1.55
N ASN A 88 -13.64 7.38 -1.18
CA ASN A 88 -13.74 8.56 -2.04
C ASN A 88 -12.43 9.38 -2.07
N PHE A 89 -11.58 9.27 -1.06
CA PHE A 89 -10.37 10.10 -0.86
C PHE A 89 -9.16 9.25 -0.41
N PRO A 90 -8.78 8.21 -1.16
CA PRO A 90 -7.67 7.33 -0.79
C PRO A 90 -6.35 8.04 -0.58
N GLU A 91 -6.09 9.11 -1.32
CA GLU A 91 -4.89 9.95 -1.24
C GLU A 91 -4.75 10.71 0.08
N PHE A 92 -5.85 10.90 0.83
CA PHE A 92 -5.84 11.56 2.14
C PHE A 92 -5.79 10.59 3.31
N THR A 93 -6.27 9.36 3.10
CA THR A 93 -6.38 8.34 4.16
C THR A 93 -5.22 7.34 4.19
N GLY A 94 -4.39 7.33 3.14
CA GLY A 94 -3.24 6.44 2.98
C GLY A 94 -2.09 6.80 3.90
#